data_AF-A0A959NJH1-F1
#
_entry.id   AF-A0A959NJH1-F1
#
_cell.length_a   1.000
_cell.length_b   1.000
_cell.length_c   1.000
_cell.angle_alpha   90.00
_cell.angle_beta   90.00
_cell.angle_gamma   90.00
#
_symmetry.space_group_name_H-M   'P 1'
#
loop_
_entity.id
_entity.type
_entity.pdbx_description
1 polymer ?
#
loop_
_entity_poly.entity_id
_entity_poly.type
_entity_poly.pdbx_seq_one_letter_code
_entity_poly.pdbx_strand_id
1 'polypeptide(L)'
;DYDKVEDVPKEELKKIILNHIIPTNVLVTEDLLDMDKKYVNSRADYSLFIEVVDDEISINGNTKLDDEVVDVEASNGIIHLVDNIIAIPTVATFLELDTQFSNFHKGLTTATPNYDFISSLKSLETDDAPFTIFAPNNNAIDILLETNDDWDKIEDIDENTLIPILKHHIVATKSISKKSLTDGLQSAKSLEGDNLVFTKQTDNITIKDGLGNENIKILIFDIKTRNGIIHSIESVLIPNTQN
;
A
#
# COMPACT_ATOMS: atom_id res chain seq x y z
N ASP A 1 -14.06 -18.26 9.15
CA ASP A 1 -14.60 -18.82 7.90
C ASP A 1 -16.08 -19.10 8.06
N TYR A 2 -16.87 -18.62 7.09
CA TYR A 2 -18.31 -18.82 7.02
C TYR A 2 -18.62 -19.76 5.87
N ASP A 3 -19.43 -20.79 6.09
CA ASP A 3 -19.78 -21.77 5.05
C ASP A 3 -20.93 -21.28 4.14
N LYS A 4 -21.69 -20.27 4.60
CA LYS A 4 -22.82 -19.68 3.88
C LYS A 4 -22.85 -18.17 4.03
N VAL A 5 -23.41 -17.49 3.03
CA VAL A 5 -23.54 -16.02 3.04
C VAL A 5 -24.43 -15.54 4.18
N GLU A 6 -25.43 -16.32 4.57
CA GLU A 6 -26.35 -15.99 5.67
C GLU A 6 -25.67 -16.02 7.04
N ASP A 7 -24.53 -16.71 7.16
CA ASP A 7 -23.78 -16.83 8.40
C ASP A 7 -22.82 -15.64 8.60
N VAL A 8 -22.55 -14.87 7.54
CA VAL A 8 -21.70 -13.67 7.59
C VAL A 8 -22.44 -12.53 8.31
N PRO A 9 -21.85 -11.90 9.34
CA PRO A 9 -22.42 -10.72 9.99
C PRO A 9 -22.77 -9.64 8.96
N LYS A 10 -23.97 -9.06 9.07
CA LYS A 10 -24.50 -8.13 8.07
C LYS A 10 -23.57 -6.95 7.75
N GLU A 11 -22.90 -6.40 8.77
CA GLU A 11 -21.98 -5.28 8.56
C GLU A 11 -20.70 -5.73 7.82
N GLU A 12 -20.22 -6.94 8.08
CA GLU A 12 -19.08 -7.51 7.36
C GLU A 12 -19.46 -7.84 5.91
N LEU A 13 -20.60 -8.49 5.69
CA LEU A 13 -21.12 -8.77 4.36
C LEU A 13 -21.32 -7.48 3.55
N LYS A 14 -21.83 -6.42 4.18
CA LYS A 14 -21.98 -5.10 3.56
C LYS A 14 -20.63 -4.51 3.15
N LYS A 15 -19.61 -4.58 4.02
CA LYS A 15 -18.25 -4.12 3.68
C LYS A 15 -17.69 -4.90 2.48
N ILE A 16 -17.87 -6.22 2.45
CA ILE A 16 -17.45 -7.08 1.33
C ILE A 16 -18.14 -6.66 0.04
N ILE A 17 -19.48 -6.54 0.03
CA ILE A 17 -20.24 -6.15 -1.17
C ILE A 17 -19.82 -4.75 -1.65
N LEU A 18 -19.64 -3.78 -0.75
CA LEU A 18 -19.16 -2.45 -1.12
C LEU A 18 -17.74 -2.46 -1.68
N ASN A 19 -16.92 -3.45 -1.33
CA ASN A 19 -15.59 -3.63 -1.91
C ASN A 19 -15.64 -4.07 -3.39
N HIS A 20 -16.76 -4.66 -3.84
CA HIS A 20 -16.97 -5.08 -5.23
C HIS A 20 -17.54 -3.98 -6.13
N ILE A 21 -17.77 -2.79 -5.59
CA ILE A 21 -18.37 -1.67 -6.33
C ILE A 21 -17.31 -0.59 -6.47
N ILE A 22 -17.02 -0.17 -7.70
CA ILE A 22 -16.18 1.01 -7.95
C ILE A 22 -17.13 2.20 -8.15
N PRO A 23 -16.97 3.32 -7.40
CA PRO A 23 -17.88 4.47 -7.44
C PRO A 23 -17.65 5.35 -8.69
N THR A 24 -17.76 4.75 -9.87
CA THR A 24 -17.71 5.41 -11.18
C THR A 24 -18.92 4.97 -12.00
N ASN A 25 -19.34 5.82 -12.94
CA ASN A 25 -20.49 5.52 -13.80
C ASN A 25 -20.11 4.69 -15.04
N VAL A 26 -18.84 4.75 -15.45
CA VAL A 26 -18.29 4.02 -16.60
C VAL A 26 -16.89 3.57 -16.21
N LEU A 27 -16.67 2.27 -16.30
CA LEU A 27 -15.37 1.61 -16.21
C LEU A 27 -15.52 0.36 -17.06
N VAL A 28 -15.12 0.47 -18.33
CA VAL A 28 -15.13 -0.66 -19.25
C VAL A 28 -13.79 -1.41 -19.20
N THR A 29 -13.73 -2.61 -19.76
CA THR A 29 -12.46 -3.36 -19.84
C THR A 29 -11.39 -2.59 -20.60
N GLU A 30 -11.74 -1.88 -21.67
CA GLU A 30 -10.82 -1.01 -22.42
C GLU A 30 -10.16 0.04 -21.51
N ASP A 31 -10.92 0.66 -20.59
CA ASP A 31 -10.38 1.61 -19.62
C ASP A 31 -9.35 0.93 -18.72
N LEU A 32 -9.63 -0.31 -18.26
CA LEU A 32 -8.80 -1.12 -17.36
C LEU A 32 -7.50 -1.58 -18.03
N LEU A 33 -7.53 -1.89 -19.33
CA LEU A 33 -6.35 -2.27 -20.12
C LEU A 33 -5.42 -1.07 -20.37
N ASP A 34 -6.00 0.11 -20.53
CA ASP A 34 -5.27 1.37 -20.73
C ASP A 34 -4.87 2.08 -19.42
N MET A 35 -5.12 1.48 -18.26
CA MET A 35 -4.83 2.13 -16.98
C MET A 35 -3.33 2.26 -16.73
N ASP A 36 -2.81 3.50 -16.90
CA ASP A 36 -1.53 3.94 -16.34
C ASP A 36 -1.45 3.76 -14.80
N LYS A 37 -2.61 3.61 -14.13
CA LYS A 37 -2.74 3.53 -12.67
C LYS A 37 -3.21 2.15 -12.23
N LYS A 38 -2.37 1.42 -11.51
CA LYS A 38 -2.67 0.08 -10.98
C LYS A 38 -3.64 0.05 -9.78
N TYR A 39 -4.13 1.20 -9.31
CA TYR A 39 -5.01 1.27 -8.13
C TYR A 39 -6.29 2.05 -8.39
N VAL A 40 -7.43 1.44 -8.05
CA VAL A 40 -8.77 2.07 -8.03
C VAL A 40 -9.39 1.95 -6.65
N ASN A 41 -10.22 2.90 -6.23
CA ASN A 41 -10.87 2.82 -4.92
C ASN A 41 -12.27 2.22 -5.05
N SER A 42 -12.60 1.28 -4.17
CA SER A 42 -13.93 0.71 -4.05
C SER A 42 -14.88 1.63 -3.26
N ARG A 43 -16.17 1.32 -3.28
CA ARG A 43 -17.21 2.03 -2.53
C ARG A 43 -17.05 1.84 -1.01
N ALA A 44 -16.34 0.79 -0.60
CA ALA A 44 -15.91 0.56 0.77
C ALA A 44 -14.72 1.44 1.20
N ASP A 45 -14.19 2.29 0.30
CA ASP A 45 -13.03 3.15 0.52
C ASP A 45 -11.70 2.38 0.74
N TYR A 46 -11.61 1.17 0.19
CA TYR A 46 -10.35 0.43 0.06
C TYR A 46 -9.81 0.55 -1.36
N SER A 47 -8.50 0.53 -1.51
CA SER A 47 -7.89 0.42 -2.82
C SER A 47 -7.99 -1.03 -3.31
N LEU A 48 -8.16 -1.19 -4.62
CA LEU A 48 -8.11 -2.43 -5.37
C LEU A 48 -6.91 -2.33 -6.30
N PHE A 49 -6.04 -3.32 -6.27
CA PHE A 49 -4.91 -3.44 -7.19
C PHE A 49 -5.39 -4.12 -8.46
N ILE A 50 -5.27 -3.44 -9.59
CA ILE A 50 -5.59 -3.97 -10.92
C ILE A 50 -4.28 -4.34 -11.59
N GLU A 51 -4.17 -5.59 -12.01
CA GLU A 51 -3.05 -6.10 -12.78
C GLU A 51 -3.56 -6.71 -14.08
N VAL A 52 -2.93 -6.33 -15.18
CA VAL A 52 -3.23 -6.81 -16.52
C VAL A 52 -2.03 -7.61 -17.03
N VAL A 53 -2.23 -8.88 -17.34
CA VAL A 53 -1.20 -9.77 -17.91
C VAL A 53 -1.83 -10.50 -19.09
N ASP A 54 -1.24 -10.34 -20.29
CA ASP A 54 -1.75 -10.95 -21.51
C ASP A 54 -3.25 -10.67 -21.74
N ASP A 55 -3.67 -9.42 -21.55
CA ASP A 55 -5.06 -8.92 -21.58
C ASP A 55 -6.01 -9.49 -20.50
N GLU A 56 -5.57 -10.41 -19.65
CA GLU A 56 -6.34 -10.87 -18.49
C GLU A 56 -6.28 -9.83 -17.36
N ILE A 57 -7.44 -9.38 -16.89
CA ILE A 57 -7.55 -8.43 -15.78
C ILE A 57 -7.74 -9.21 -14.47
N SER A 58 -6.81 -9.00 -13.53
CA SER A 58 -6.92 -9.49 -12.17
C SER A 58 -7.02 -8.34 -11.15
N ILE A 59 -7.75 -8.61 -10.08
CA ILE A 59 -7.99 -7.72 -8.96
C ILE A 59 -7.41 -8.37 -7.71
N ASN A 60 -6.53 -7.63 -7.01
CA ASN A 60 -5.86 -8.07 -5.79
C ASN A 60 -5.15 -9.44 -5.95
N GLY A 61 -4.68 -9.75 -7.15
CA GLY A 61 -3.91 -10.96 -7.50
C GLY A 61 -4.68 -12.28 -7.55
N ASN A 62 -5.87 -12.37 -6.94
CA ASN A 62 -6.60 -13.63 -6.78
C ASN A 62 -8.00 -13.65 -7.43
N THR A 63 -8.54 -12.49 -7.81
CA THR A 63 -9.85 -12.41 -8.46
C THR A 63 -9.65 -12.01 -9.91
N LYS A 64 -10.20 -12.75 -10.85
CA LYS A 64 -10.14 -12.42 -12.28
C LYS A 64 -11.51 -12.01 -12.80
N LEU A 65 -11.51 -11.15 -13.81
CA LEU A 65 -12.70 -10.91 -14.62
C LEU A 65 -12.97 -12.14 -15.50
N ASP A 66 -14.25 -12.43 -15.73
CA ASP A 66 -14.68 -13.42 -16.70
C ASP A 66 -14.89 -12.73 -18.05
N ASP A 67 -13.96 -12.93 -18.98
CA ASP A 67 -13.93 -12.27 -20.30
C ASP A 67 -15.20 -12.53 -21.15
N GLU A 68 -16.02 -13.54 -20.83
CA GLU A 68 -17.28 -13.78 -21.52
C GLU A 68 -18.43 -12.88 -21.01
N VAL A 69 -18.31 -12.36 -19.78
CA VAL A 69 -19.35 -11.58 -19.09
C VAL A 69 -18.76 -10.31 -18.47
N VAL A 70 -18.14 -9.49 -19.31
CA VAL A 70 -17.68 -8.14 -19.01
C VAL A 70 -18.53 -7.08 -19.71
N ASP A 71 -18.39 -5.82 -19.28
CA ASP A 71 -19.00 -4.66 -19.95
C ASP A 71 -20.53 -4.72 -20.10
N VAL A 72 -21.22 -5.40 -19.17
CA VAL A 72 -22.69 -5.52 -19.21
C VAL A 72 -23.32 -4.22 -18.74
N GLU A 73 -23.85 -3.44 -19.68
CA GLU A 73 -24.52 -2.18 -19.38
C GLU A 73 -25.83 -2.38 -18.60
N ALA A 74 -25.97 -1.66 -17.49
CA ALA A 74 -27.20 -1.51 -16.73
C ALA A 74 -27.63 -0.03 -16.70
N SER A 75 -28.85 0.26 -16.23
CA SER A 75 -29.38 1.63 -16.18
C SER A 75 -28.58 2.61 -15.30
N ASN A 76 -27.68 2.10 -14.46
CA ASN A 76 -27.01 2.85 -13.40
C ASN A 76 -25.52 2.45 -13.23
N GLY A 77 -24.93 1.78 -14.21
CA GLY A 77 -23.53 1.36 -14.16
C GLY A 77 -23.24 0.20 -15.11
N ILE A 78 -22.05 -0.38 -14.95
CA ILE A 78 -21.55 -1.52 -15.74
C ILE A 78 -21.29 -2.68 -14.79
N ILE A 79 -21.63 -3.88 -15.23
CA ILE A 79 -21.40 -5.12 -14.49
C ILE A 79 -20.28 -5.89 -15.18
N HIS A 80 -19.32 -6.33 -14.38
CA HIS A 80 -18.28 -7.29 -14.76
C HIS A 80 -18.43 -8.51 -13.86
N LEU A 81 -18.52 -9.69 -14.46
CA LEU A 81 -18.49 -10.94 -13.72
C LEU A 81 -17.05 -11.23 -13.28
N VAL A 82 -16.91 -11.74 -12.06
CA VAL A 82 -15.62 -12.15 -11.49
C VAL A 82 -15.70 -13.58 -10.98
N ASP A 83 -14.56 -14.27 -11.00
CA ASP A 83 -14.46 -15.68 -10.64
C ASP A 83 -14.43 -15.93 -9.11
N ASN A 84 -14.11 -14.89 -8.33
CA ASN A 84 -13.92 -14.96 -6.89
C ASN A 84 -14.44 -13.71 -6.17
N ILE A 85 -14.62 -13.82 -4.85
CA ILE A 85 -14.89 -12.67 -3.99
C ILE A 85 -13.63 -11.78 -3.97
N ILE A 86 -13.78 -10.49 -4.28
CA ILE A 86 -12.72 -9.48 -4.15
C ILE A 86 -12.46 -9.25 -2.66
N ALA A 87 -11.44 -9.94 -2.15
CA ALA A 87 -11.01 -9.82 -0.76
C ALA A 87 -10.57 -8.39 -0.44
N ILE A 88 -10.83 -7.96 0.80
CA ILE A 88 -10.34 -6.67 1.29
C ILE A 88 -8.84 -6.83 1.59
N PRO A 89 -7.95 -6.09 0.90
CA PRO A 89 -6.51 -6.29 1.03
C PRO A 89 -6.00 -5.74 2.36
N THR A 90 -4.90 -6.31 2.83
CA THR A 90 -4.09 -5.75 3.92
C THR A 90 -2.87 -5.02 3.36
N VAL A 91 -2.17 -4.27 4.20
CA VAL A 91 -0.87 -3.67 3.83
C VAL A 91 0.10 -4.73 3.31
N ALA A 92 0.20 -5.88 4.00
CA ALA A 92 1.09 -6.97 3.57
C ALA A 92 0.71 -7.51 2.18
N THR A 93 -0.60 -7.61 1.90
CA THR A 93 -1.11 -8.05 0.59
C THR A 93 -0.57 -7.19 -0.55
N PHE A 94 -0.60 -5.86 -0.40
CA PHE A 94 -0.12 -4.97 -1.47
C PHE A 94 1.39 -4.85 -1.57
N LEU A 95 2.12 -4.95 -0.46
CA LEU A 95 3.58 -5.00 -0.52
C LEU A 95 4.09 -6.27 -1.22
N GLU A 96 3.36 -7.39 -1.10
CA GLU A 96 3.68 -8.64 -1.78
C GLU A 96 3.30 -8.62 -3.27
N LEU A 97 2.10 -8.12 -3.61
CA LEU A 97 1.56 -8.17 -4.97
C LEU A 97 2.18 -7.14 -5.91
N ASP A 98 2.35 -5.89 -5.47
CA ASP A 98 2.82 -4.85 -6.36
C ASP A 98 4.34 -4.90 -6.48
N THR A 99 4.80 -5.33 -7.66
CA THR A 99 6.21 -5.51 -8.00
C THR A 99 7.06 -4.26 -7.78
N GLN A 100 6.48 -3.05 -7.77
CA GLN A 100 7.22 -1.83 -7.44
C GLN A 100 7.79 -1.84 -6.02
N PHE A 101 7.22 -2.64 -5.10
CA PHE A 101 7.66 -2.77 -3.71
C PHE A 101 8.45 -4.04 -3.44
N SER A 102 8.80 -4.83 -4.46
CA SER A 102 9.39 -6.16 -4.28
C SER A 102 10.66 -6.17 -3.41
N ASN A 103 11.56 -5.18 -3.57
CA ASN A 103 12.75 -5.06 -2.74
C ASN A 103 12.40 -4.63 -1.30
N PHE A 104 11.42 -3.74 -1.13
CA PHE A 104 10.97 -3.34 0.20
C PHE A 104 10.30 -4.51 0.95
N HIS A 105 9.49 -5.29 0.24
CA HIS A 105 8.87 -6.51 0.78
C HIS A 105 9.92 -7.55 1.19
N LYS A 106 10.97 -7.78 0.38
CA LYS A 106 12.12 -8.61 0.79
C LYS A 106 12.79 -8.06 2.04
N GLY A 107 12.97 -6.74 2.11
CA GLY A 107 13.42 -6.02 3.30
C GLY A 107 12.66 -6.44 4.55
N LEU A 108 11.32 -6.35 4.50
CA LEU A 108 10.43 -6.69 5.61
C LEU A 108 10.32 -8.19 5.90
N THR A 109 10.86 -9.06 5.05
CA THR A 109 10.69 -10.51 5.14
C THR A 109 12.03 -11.23 5.20
N THR A 110 12.60 -11.55 4.04
CA THR A 110 13.78 -12.42 3.91
C THR A 110 15.08 -11.74 4.33
N ALA A 111 15.17 -10.41 4.26
CA ALA A 111 16.37 -9.66 4.62
C ALA A 111 16.47 -9.35 6.12
N THR A 112 15.36 -9.39 6.86
CA THR A 112 15.35 -9.20 8.32
C THR A 112 14.66 -10.35 9.07
N PRO A 113 15.19 -11.58 8.99
CA PRO A 113 14.55 -12.76 9.59
C PRO A 113 14.46 -12.71 11.13
N ASN A 114 15.25 -11.86 11.81
CA ASN A 114 15.21 -11.68 13.26
C ASN A 114 14.16 -10.67 13.71
N TYR A 115 13.42 -10.01 12.80
CA TYR A 115 12.29 -9.15 13.14
C TYR A 115 11.07 -9.43 12.26
N ASP A 116 9.98 -9.87 12.90
CA ASP A 116 8.75 -10.21 12.20
C ASP A 116 7.88 -8.96 11.92
N PHE A 117 8.22 -8.25 10.85
CA PHE A 117 7.42 -7.11 10.37
C PHE A 117 6.02 -7.56 9.96
N ILE A 118 5.88 -8.70 9.28
CA ILE A 118 4.59 -9.13 8.74
C ILE A 118 3.59 -9.41 9.86
N SER A 119 3.99 -10.12 10.92
CA SER A 119 3.11 -10.31 12.08
C SER A 119 2.80 -8.99 12.78
N SER A 120 3.78 -8.09 12.90
CA SER A 120 3.58 -6.76 13.49
C SER A 120 2.60 -5.89 12.68
N LEU A 121 2.59 -6.04 11.35
CA LEU A 121 1.65 -5.37 10.46
C LEU A 121 0.29 -6.09 10.40
N LYS A 122 0.24 -7.39 10.66
CA LYS A 122 -1.00 -8.19 10.76
C LYS A 122 -1.69 -8.06 12.11
N SER A 123 -0.98 -7.70 13.20
CA SER A 123 -1.47 -7.80 14.58
C SER A 123 -2.57 -6.81 14.98
N LEU A 124 -3.32 -6.28 14.02
CA LEU A 124 -4.48 -5.44 14.24
C LEU A 124 -5.61 -5.94 13.35
N GLU A 125 -6.13 -7.12 13.70
CA GLU A 125 -7.39 -7.62 13.16
C GLU A 125 -8.60 -6.83 13.69
N THR A 126 -8.39 -5.83 14.54
CA THR A 126 -9.39 -4.85 14.96
C THR A 126 -9.14 -3.52 14.25
N ASP A 127 -10.23 -2.81 13.91
CA ASP A 127 -10.26 -1.49 13.25
C ASP A 127 -9.53 -0.34 14.03
N ASP A 128 -8.68 -0.66 15.02
CA ASP A 128 -8.27 0.23 16.13
C ASP A 128 -6.83 0.79 16.10
N ALA A 129 -5.93 0.36 15.20
CA ALA A 129 -4.63 1.04 15.06
C ALA A 129 -4.15 1.08 13.60
N PRO A 130 -4.64 2.02 12.80
CA PRO A 130 -4.33 1.98 11.39
C PRO A 130 -2.88 2.42 11.15
N PHE A 131 -2.11 1.58 10.45
CA PHE A 131 -0.73 1.90 10.06
C PHE A 131 -0.70 2.98 8.96
N THR A 132 0.40 3.72 8.88
CA THR A 132 0.84 4.37 7.65
C THR A 132 2.20 3.83 7.29
N ILE A 133 2.35 3.28 6.09
CA ILE A 133 3.64 2.86 5.54
C ILE A 133 4.02 3.80 4.40
N PHE A 134 5.22 4.34 4.46
CA PHE A 134 5.84 5.02 3.34
C PHE A 134 6.72 4.00 2.64
N ALA A 135 6.24 3.37 1.58
CA ALA A 135 6.94 2.27 0.91
C ALA A 135 7.84 2.82 -0.21
N PRO A 136 9.17 2.69 -0.13
CA PRO A 136 10.05 3.06 -1.23
C PRO A 136 9.83 2.12 -2.42
N ASN A 137 9.80 2.67 -3.63
CA ASN A 137 9.81 1.85 -4.84
C ASN A 137 11.19 1.18 -5.03
N ASN A 138 11.30 0.22 -5.95
CA ASN A 138 12.56 -0.48 -6.18
C ASN A 138 13.71 0.49 -6.54
N ASN A 139 13.46 1.51 -7.36
CA ASN A 139 14.48 2.50 -7.74
C ASN A 139 15.05 3.25 -6.51
N ALA A 140 14.21 3.58 -5.52
CA ALA A 140 14.66 4.20 -4.29
C ALA A 140 15.59 3.29 -3.48
N ILE A 141 15.33 1.98 -3.48
CA ILE A 141 16.19 0.98 -2.83
C ILE A 141 17.48 0.79 -3.63
N ASP A 142 17.41 0.75 -4.96
CA ASP A 142 18.61 0.64 -5.80
C ASP A 142 19.58 1.81 -5.53
N ILE A 143 19.05 3.03 -5.40
CA ILE A 143 19.83 4.22 -5.00
C ILE A 143 20.45 4.06 -3.60
N LEU A 144 19.74 3.43 -2.65
CA LEU A 144 20.31 3.13 -1.33
C LEU A 144 21.49 2.16 -1.45
N LEU A 145 21.36 1.10 -2.24
CA LEU A 145 22.40 0.10 -2.42
C LEU A 145 23.67 0.73 -3.02
N GLU A 146 23.52 1.64 -3.99
CA GLU A 146 24.63 2.40 -4.57
C GLU A 146 25.42 3.28 -3.57
N THR A 147 24.91 3.51 -2.36
CA THR A 147 25.63 4.28 -1.33
C THR A 147 26.78 3.51 -0.68
N ASN A 148 26.89 2.21 -0.92
CA ASN A 148 27.93 1.36 -0.38
C ASN A 148 28.37 0.31 -1.42
N ASP A 149 29.64 0.29 -1.77
CA ASP A 149 30.21 -0.62 -2.77
C ASP A 149 30.07 -2.12 -2.40
N ASP A 150 29.81 -2.43 -1.12
CA ASP A 150 29.59 -3.79 -0.62
C ASP A 150 28.11 -4.25 -0.71
N TRP A 151 27.19 -3.41 -1.20
CA TRP A 151 25.75 -3.70 -1.26
C TRP A 151 25.26 -3.90 -2.70
N ASP A 152 25.01 -5.15 -3.10
CA ASP A 152 24.43 -5.50 -4.41
C ASP A 152 22.90 -5.72 -4.33
N LYS A 153 22.40 -6.12 -3.16
CA LYS A 153 20.98 -6.39 -2.87
C LYS A 153 20.65 -6.04 -1.42
N ILE A 154 19.37 -5.91 -1.10
CA ILE A 154 18.91 -5.51 0.23
C ILE A 154 19.39 -6.45 1.35
N GLU A 155 19.60 -7.74 1.04
CA GLU A 155 20.12 -8.74 1.97
C GLU A 155 21.60 -8.56 2.33
N ASP A 156 22.35 -7.73 1.61
CA ASP A 156 23.76 -7.45 1.91
C ASP A 156 23.91 -6.37 3.01
N ILE A 157 22.83 -5.64 3.30
CA ILE A 157 22.79 -4.68 4.41
C ILE A 157 22.70 -5.45 5.72
N ASP A 158 23.62 -5.17 6.67
CA ASP A 158 23.56 -5.79 8.00
C ASP A 158 22.19 -5.57 8.63
N GLU A 159 21.60 -6.65 9.15
CA GLU A 159 20.24 -6.63 9.65
C GLU A 159 20.05 -5.62 10.80
N ASN A 160 21.07 -5.37 11.63
CA ASN A 160 21.00 -4.36 12.69
C ASN A 160 20.96 -2.94 12.14
N THR A 161 21.41 -2.74 10.90
CA THR A 161 21.28 -1.48 10.16
C THR A 161 19.94 -1.41 9.43
N LEU A 162 19.52 -2.51 8.81
CA LEU A 162 18.31 -2.55 8.00
C LEU A 162 17.02 -2.44 8.83
N ILE A 163 16.94 -3.10 10.00
CA ILE A 163 15.72 -3.08 10.84
C ILE A 163 15.31 -1.64 11.24
N PRO A 164 16.20 -0.78 11.79
CA PRO A 164 15.86 0.61 12.09
C PRO A 164 15.37 1.38 10.85
N ILE A 165 16.05 1.21 9.71
CA ILE A 165 15.65 1.85 8.45
C ILE A 165 14.22 1.44 8.08
N LEU A 166 13.90 0.15 8.07
CA LEU A 166 12.56 -0.33 7.73
C LEU A 166 11.49 0.14 8.73
N LYS A 167 11.79 0.17 10.03
CA LYS A 167 10.90 0.73 11.05
C LYS A 167 10.66 2.22 10.86
N HIS A 168 11.63 2.96 10.32
CA HIS A 168 11.50 4.39 10.08
C HIS A 168 10.45 4.71 8.99
N HIS A 169 10.14 3.74 8.13
CA HIS A 169 9.09 3.84 7.11
C HIS A 169 7.68 3.58 7.63
N ILE A 170 7.52 3.15 8.89
CA ILE A 170 6.25 2.71 9.46
C ILE A 170 5.82 3.69 10.54
N VAL A 171 4.60 4.20 10.46
CA VAL A 171 3.92 4.93 11.55
C VAL A 171 2.79 4.06 12.08
N ALA A 172 2.94 3.54 13.29
CA ALA A 172 2.00 2.56 13.87
C ALA A 172 0.84 3.18 14.67
N THR A 173 0.80 4.50 14.81
CA THR A 173 -0.15 5.19 15.71
C THR A 173 -1.30 5.88 14.99
N LYS A 174 -1.24 5.97 13.66
CA LYS A 174 -2.18 6.79 12.88
C LYS A 174 -2.16 6.42 11.40
N SER A 175 -3.35 6.46 10.79
CA SER A 175 -3.52 6.54 9.34
C SER A 175 -3.44 8.00 8.89
N ILE A 176 -2.38 8.31 8.17
CA ILE A 176 -2.11 9.62 7.60
C ILE A 176 -2.53 9.55 6.14
N SER A 177 -3.68 10.11 5.79
CA SER A 177 -4.08 10.26 4.39
C SER A 177 -3.59 11.60 3.81
N LYS A 178 -3.54 11.72 2.48
CA LYS A 178 -3.25 13.00 1.79
C LYS A 178 -4.16 14.12 2.29
N LYS A 179 -5.44 13.80 2.52
CA LYS A 179 -6.44 14.75 3.03
C LYS A 179 -6.22 15.14 4.49
N SER A 180 -5.64 14.25 5.31
CA SER A 180 -5.35 14.53 6.73
C SER A 180 -4.19 15.52 6.92
N LEU A 181 -3.33 15.67 5.92
CA LEU A 181 -2.23 16.61 5.91
C LEU A 181 -2.75 18.00 5.51
N THR A 182 -2.66 18.94 6.45
CA THR A 182 -3.06 20.35 6.29
C THR A 182 -1.84 21.23 6.04
N ASP A 183 -2.08 22.45 5.58
CA ASP A 183 -1.01 23.44 5.40
C ASP A 183 -0.32 23.73 6.74
N GLY A 184 1.01 23.66 6.73
CA GLY A 184 1.86 23.68 7.93
C GLY A 184 2.76 22.44 8.03
N LEU A 185 3.78 22.54 8.87
CA LEU A 185 4.70 21.43 9.14
C LEU A 185 4.01 20.45 10.10
N GLN A 186 3.51 19.32 9.59
CA GLN A 186 3.01 18.23 10.43
C GLN A 186 4.14 17.24 10.69
N SER A 187 4.09 16.52 11.81
CA SER A 187 5.04 15.43 12.07
C SER A 187 4.34 14.20 12.62
N ALA A 188 4.92 13.03 12.37
CA ALA A 188 4.50 11.77 12.93
C ALA A 188 5.70 10.97 13.39
N LYS A 189 5.59 10.34 14.55
CA LYS A 189 6.62 9.47 15.08
C LYS A 189 6.60 8.13 14.34
N SER A 190 7.73 7.77 13.73
CA SER A 190 7.94 6.45 13.14
C SER A 190 8.02 5.37 14.22
N LEU A 191 7.94 4.10 13.81
CA LEU A 191 8.09 2.94 14.67
C LEU A 191 9.54 2.80 15.17
N GLU A 192 10.50 3.33 14.42
CA GLU A 192 11.90 3.41 14.83
C GLU A 192 12.06 4.36 16.02
N GLY A 193 11.39 5.51 15.97
CA GLY A 193 11.37 6.47 17.08
C GLY A 193 11.50 7.91 16.63
N ASP A 194 12.13 8.15 15.48
CA ASP A 194 12.26 9.51 14.94
C ASP A 194 10.98 10.04 14.31
N ASN A 195 10.90 11.37 14.24
CA ASN A 195 9.78 12.06 13.60
C ASN A 195 10.00 12.17 12.09
N LEU A 196 9.02 11.73 11.32
CA LEU A 196 8.83 12.11 9.93
C LEU A 196 8.12 13.45 9.87
N VAL A 197 8.64 14.37 9.07
CA VAL A 197 8.12 15.73 8.99
C VAL A 197 7.53 15.97 7.60
N PHE A 198 6.27 16.36 7.53
CA PHE A 198 5.51 16.57 6.30
C PHE A 198 5.40 18.04 5.98
N THR A 199 5.77 18.41 4.75
CA THR A 199 5.57 19.74 4.20
C THR A 199 4.57 19.67 3.05
N LYS A 200 3.45 20.37 3.20
CA LYS A 200 2.43 20.52 2.14
C LYS A 200 2.54 21.88 1.48
N GLN A 201 2.67 21.89 0.16
CA GLN A 201 2.61 23.07 -0.70
C GLN A 201 1.57 22.81 -1.80
N THR A 202 0.38 23.37 -1.63
CA THR A 202 -0.77 23.11 -2.51
C THR A 202 -1.10 21.61 -2.57
N ASP A 203 -0.76 20.93 -3.67
CA ASP A 203 -1.00 19.49 -3.89
C ASP A 203 0.26 18.64 -3.74
N ASN A 204 1.43 19.28 -3.59
CA ASN A 204 2.70 18.61 -3.39
C ASN A 204 2.94 18.42 -1.90
N ILE A 205 3.13 17.16 -1.49
CA ILE A 205 3.49 16.80 -0.13
C ILE A 205 4.87 16.13 -0.19
N THR A 206 5.77 16.63 0.64
CA THR A 206 7.12 16.08 0.80
C THR A 206 7.36 15.66 2.23
N ILE A 207 8.30 14.74 2.39
CA ILE A 207 8.74 14.21 3.67
C ILE A 207 10.16 14.70 3.92
N LYS A 208 10.44 15.01 5.19
CA LYS A 208 11.78 15.08 5.75
C LYS A 208 11.96 13.93 6.74
N ASP A 209 13.03 13.17 6.57
CA ASP A 209 13.35 11.99 7.39
C ASP A 209 14.16 12.35 8.65
N GLY A 210 14.51 11.33 9.45
CA GLY A 210 15.27 11.49 10.69
C GLY A 210 16.70 11.99 10.50
N LEU A 211 17.36 11.58 9.41
CA LEU A 211 18.69 12.09 9.03
C LEU A 211 18.66 13.56 8.59
N GLY A 212 17.49 14.05 8.19
CA GLY A 212 17.25 15.42 7.78
C GLY A 212 17.28 15.63 6.27
N ASN A 213 17.22 14.55 5.48
CA ASN A 213 16.98 14.62 4.05
C ASN A 213 15.62 15.25 3.81
N GLU A 214 15.55 16.27 2.96
CA GLU A 214 14.33 17.03 2.70
C GLU A 214 13.81 16.78 1.27
N ASN A 215 12.56 17.16 1.02
CA ASN A 215 11.92 17.10 -0.30
C ASN A 215 11.69 15.69 -0.85
N ILE A 216 11.66 14.66 0.00
CA ILE A 216 11.34 13.29 -0.41
C ILE A 216 9.89 13.26 -0.90
N LYS A 217 9.67 12.96 -2.17
CA LYS A 217 8.31 12.97 -2.75
C LYS A 217 7.57 11.67 -2.51
N ILE A 218 6.27 11.82 -2.33
CA ILE A 218 5.30 10.72 -2.40
C ILE A 218 4.81 10.62 -3.84
N LEU A 219 5.00 9.46 -4.44
CA LEU A 219 4.66 9.12 -5.83
C LEU A 219 3.20 8.71 -5.97
N ILE A 220 2.72 7.86 -5.04
CA ILE A 220 1.35 7.38 -4.99
C ILE A 220 0.83 7.60 -3.58
N PHE A 221 -0.30 8.29 -3.46
CA PHE A 221 -0.94 8.57 -2.18
C PHE A 221 -2.08 7.60 -1.93
N ASP A 222 -2.36 7.37 -0.65
CA ASP A 222 -3.63 6.82 -0.17
C ASP A 222 -3.98 5.44 -0.76
N ILE A 223 -3.00 4.52 -0.84
CA ILE A 223 -3.29 3.11 -1.10
C ILE A 223 -3.89 2.51 0.18
N LYS A 224 -5.22 2.46 0.26
CA LYS A 224 -5.97 2.11 1.46
C LYS A 224 -6.20 0.61 1.57
N THR A 225 -5.98 0.08 2.75
CA THR A 225 -6.15 -1.34 3.08
C THR A 225 -6.93 -1.49 4.38
N ARG A 226 -7.30 -2.72 4.76
CA ARG A 226 -8.04 -3.00 6.00
C ARG A 226 -7.33 -2.46 7.25
N ASN A 227 -6.02 -2.61 7.32
CA ASN A 227 -5.21 -2.34 8.51
C ASN A 227 -4.31 -1.10 8.40
N GLY A 228 -4.36 -0.35 7.29
CA GLY A 228 -3.56 0.86 7.15
C GLY A 228 -3.55 1.47 5.75
N ILE A 229 -2.67 2.45 5.56
CA ILE A 229 -2.47 3.16 4.29
C ILE A 229 -1.01 3.01 3.86
N ILE A 230 -0.78 2.76 2.57
CA ILE A 230 0.54 2.83 1.95
C ILE A 230 0.64 4.11 1.11
N HIS A 231 1.77 4.79 1.21
CA HIS A 231 2.20 5.84 0.30
C HIS A 231 3.49 5.39 -0.39
N SER A 232 3.51 5.33 -1.72
CA SER A 232 4.74 5.03 -2.47
C SER A 232 5.65 6.26 -2.45
N ILE A 233 6.94 6.11 -2.16
CA ILE A 233 7.91 7.21 -2.08
C ILE A 233 9.13 6.98 -2.98
N GLU A 234 9.81 8.06 -3.35
CA GLU A 234 10.95 8.03 -4.28
C GLU A 234 12.33 7.90 -3.58
N SER A 235 12.38 7.74 -2.26
CA SER A 235 13.64 7.61 -1.51
C SER A 235 13.45 6.74 -0.28
N VAL A 236 14.52 6.10 0.19
CA VAL A 236 14.53 5.40 1.48
C VAL A 236 14.66 6.45 2.59
N LEU A 237 13.74 6.42 3.56
CA LEU A 237 13.77 7.25 4.77
C LEU A 237 14.85 6.73 5.72
N ILE A 238 15.81 7.58 6.07
CA ILE A 238 16.93 7.21 6.96
C ILE A 238 16.70 7.80 8.35
N PRO A 239 16.76 6.99 9.43
CA PRO A 239 16.67 7.49 10.79
C PRO A 239 17.94 8.26 11.19
N ASN A 240 17.86 9.06 12.23
CA ASN A 240 19.02 9.71 12.83
C ASN A 240 19.90 8.68 13.54
N THR A 241 21.17 8.57 13.13
CA THR A 241 22.13 7.60 13.68
C THR A 241 22.78 8.05 15.00
N GLN A 242 22.33 9.17 15.60
CA GLN A 242 22.92 9.74 16.82
C GLN A 242 22.03 9.67 18.07
N ASN A 243 20.90 8.96 18.00
CA ASN A 243 19.98 8.83 19.13
C ASN A 243 20.44 7.81 20.18
#